data_AF-V6TVS1-F1
#
_entry.id   AF-V6TVS1-F1
#
_cell.length_a   1.000
_cell.length_b   1.000
_cell.length_c   1.000
_cell.angle_alpha   90.00
_cell.angle_beta   90.00
_cell.angle_gamma   90.00
#
_symmetry.space_group_name_H-M   'P 1'
#
loop_
_entity.id
_entity.type
_entity.pdbx_description
1 polymer ?
#
loop_
_entity_poly.entity_id
_entity_poly.type
_entity_poly.pdbx_seq_one_letter_code
_entity_poly.pdbx_strand_id
1 'polypeptide(L)'
;MQNENPGAAPGTECILCSDAAGANGYKGVAGCGTCSHTGSSAGTATCSACQAGAFLTGGQCTVCGVDCLVCASATECETCTAGKYLKADKTCVDAAGCLSGTYADPANGQCKACSGTTDCATCAYNATIGKPQCTSCTGKMVKTAVDGTTTCVDKAGCTGTHFLSKGDGKCIPCSDASDETAGNTGVPGCKTCAKSGSNNPTCSACLEGYIKQGDGSVTCNPCGANCATCTQAGDDKCLTCKPGYFLKTSSGSGQCFACDDTKNQGVEGCAQCNNGATPTCTKCKPNYRENSIGTFSCTKVCEDDSACGGIAGACGAIVVGGDGSMKYHCSQCRQQ
;
A
#
# COMPACT_ATOMS: atom_id res chain seq x y z
N MET A 1 41.32 5.21 1.35
CA MET A 1 42.42 6.13 1.75
C MET A 1 43.63 5.89 0.86
N GLN A 2 44.40 6.93 0.55
CA GLN A 2 45.59 6.78 -0.29
C GLN A 2 46.77 6.22 0.51
N ASN A 3 47.45 5.23 -0.05
CA ASN A 3 48.70 4.65 0.40
C ASN A 3 49.85 5.47 -0.21
N GLU A 4 50.52 6.28 0.60
CA GLU A 4 51.56 7.23 0.14
C GLU A 4 52.95 6.61 -0.04
N ASN A 5 53.05 5.28 -0.16
CA ASN A 5 54.33 4.61 -0.39
C ASN A 5 54.86 4.84 -1.82
N PRO A 6 56.03 5.50 -2.00
CA PRO A 6 56.61 5.77 -3.32
C PRO A 6 57.00 4.52 -4.14
N GLY A 7 57.08 3.35 -3.49
CA GLY A 7 57.40 2.07 -4.12
C GLY A 7 56.19 1.15 -4.34
N ALA A 8 54.96 1.63 -4.12
CA ALA A 8 53.75 0.85 -4.31
C ALA A 8 53.54 0.47 -5.79
N ALA A 9 53.18 -0.78 -6.06
CA ALA A 9 52.85 -1.23 -7.41
C ALA A 9 51.62 -0.43 -7.93
N PRO A 10 51.58 -0.05 -9.23
CA PRO A 10 50.44 0.66 -9.82
C PRO A 10 49.12 -0.07 -9.52
N GLY A 11 48.15 0.63 -8.92
CA GLY A 11 46.86 0.07 -8.48
C GLY A 11 46.77 -0.34 -7.00
N THR A 12 47.86 -0.27 -6.20
CA THR A 12 47.86 -0.54 -4.75
C THR A 12 47.85 0.73 -3.87
N GLU A 13 47.57 1.86 -4.51
CA GLU A 13 47.57 3.19 -3.92
C GLU A 13 46.30 3.50 -3.11
N CYS A 14 45.28 2.62 -3.10
CA CYS A 14 44.05 2.82 -2.35
C CYS A 14 43.74 1.62 -1.45
N ILE A 15 43.63 1.86 -0.14
CA ILE A 15 43.20 0.88 0.86
C ILE A 15 41.76 1.21 1.27
N LEU A 16 40.90 0.19 1.33
CA LEU A 16 39.52 0.33 1.79
C LEU A 16 39.50 0.61 3.29
N CYS A 17 38.56 1.45 3.75
CA CYS A 17 38.42 1.73 5.18
C CYS A 17 38.13 0.47 6.00
N SER A 18 37.49 -0.54 5.40
CA SER A 18 37.16 -1.82 6.01
C SER A 18 38.29 -2.86 5.98
N ASP A 19 39.39 -2.59 5.27
CA ASP A 19 40.48 -3.55 5.08
C ASP A 19 41.43 -3.57 6.29
N ALA A 20 41.11 -4.39 7.29
CA ALA A 20 41.92 -4.55 8.50
C ALA A 20 43.24 -5.31 8.27
N ALA A 21 43.36 -6.07 7.17
CA ALA A 21 44.63 -6.70 6.79
C ALA A 21 45.61 -5.64 6.28
N GLY A 22 45.09 -4.74 5.43
CA GLY A 22 45.80 -3.60 4.90
C GLY A 22 46.99 -3.98 4.00
N ALA A 23 47.83 -3.00 3.69
CA ALA A 23 49.05 -3.18 2.90
C ALA A 23 50.12 -2.16 3.29
N ASN A 24 51.40 -2.54 3.19
CA ASN A 24 52.54 -1.63 3.39
C ASN A 24 52.54 -0.86 4.73
N GLY A 25 52.00 -1.47 5.79
CA GLY A 25 51.90 -0.86 7.12
C GLY A 25 50.69 0.06 7.32
N TYR A 26 49.90 0.32 6.27
CA TYR A 26 48.63 1.03 6.36
C TYR A 26 47.48 0.04 6.49
N LYS A 27 46.57 0.28 7.44
CA LYS A 27 45.43 -0.59 7.72
C LYS A 27 44.15 0.21 7.85
N GLY A 28 43.04 -0.36 7.38
CA GLY A 28 41.69 0.07 7.73
C GLY A 28 41.24 -0.49 9.08
N VAL A 29 39.97 -0.26 9.40
CA VAL A 29 39.27 -0.77 10.58
C VAL A 29 38.15 -1.68 10.08
N ALA A 30 38.10 -2.94 10.55
CA ALA A 30 37.07 -3.88 10.12
C ALA A 30 35.65 -3.31 10.28
N GLY A 31 34.83 -3.41 9.24
CA GLY A 31 33.46 -2.88 9.24
C GLY A 31 33.36 -1.35 9.10
N CYS A 32 34.45 -0.64 8.86
CA CYS A 32 34.43 0.81 8.69
C CYS A 32 34.03 1.22 7.27
N GLY A 33 33.04 2.10 7.15
CA GLY A 33 32.56 2.65 5.89
C GLY A 33 33.29 3.93 5.48
N THR A 34 33.58 4.78 6.47
CA THR A 34 34.27 6.06 6.27
C THR A 34 35.38 6.19 7.29
N CYS A 35 36.59 6.49 6.81
CA CYS A 35 37.79 6.63 7.63
C CYS A 35 38.63 7.80 7.16
N SER A 36 39.45 8.33 8.06
CA SER A 36 40.48 9.32 7.77
C SER A 36 41.84 8.80 8.22
N HIS A 37 42.88 9.21 7.52
CA HIS A 37 44.26 8.96 7.92
C HIS A 37 45.04 10.25 7.71
N THR A 38 45.65 10.76 8.78
CA THR A 38 46.40 12.02 8.74
C THR A 38 47.89 11.74 8.88
N GLY A 39 48.66 12.08 7.85
CA GLY A 39 50.11 11.93 7.80
C GLY A 39 50.61 10.77 6.93
N SER A 40 51.88 10.84 6.55
CA SER A 40 52.53 9.88 5.64
C SER A 40 53.11 8.66 6.36
N SER A 41 53.01 8.58 7.68
CA SER A 41 53.51 7.45 8.47
C SER A 41 52.58 6.24 8.40
N ALA A 42 53.14 5.03 8.33
CA ALA A 42 52.37 3.79 8.42
C ALA A 42 51.52 3.77 9.71
N GLY A 43 50.25 3.36 9.59
CA GLY A 43 49.30 3.44 10.69
C GLY A 43 47.92 2.87 10.35
N THR A 44 47.09 2.76 11.38
CA THR A 44 45.68 2.38 11.20
C THR A 44 44.84 3.63 11.00
N ALA A 45 43.93 3.61 10.02
CA ALA A 45 42.98 4.68 9.78
C ALA A 45 42.08 4.92 11.00
N THR A 46 41.72 6.17 11.24
CA THR A 46 40.68 6.52 12.20
C THR A 46 39.32 6.35 11.55
N CYS A 47 38.50 5.44 12.05
CA CYS A 47 37.13 5.28 11.56
C CYS A 47 36.23 6.42 12.06
N SER A 48 35.48 7.04 11.16
CA SER A 48 34.51 8.11 11.46
C SER A 48 33.06 7.67 11.26
N ALA A 49 32.81 6.65 10.43
CA ALA A 49 31.50 6.02 10.30
C ALA A 49 31.63 4.55 9.93
N CYS A 50 30.82 3.71 10.56
CA CYS A 50 30.76 2.28 10.27
C CYS A 50 29.86 1.98 9.06
N GLN A 51 30.03 0.81 8.48
CA GLN A 51 29.09 0.26 7.50
C GLN A 51 27.74 -0.02 8.18
N ALA A 52 26.67 -0.08 7.38
CA ALA A 52 25.34 -0.42 7.88
C ALA A 52 25.37 -1.76 8.64
N GLY A 53 24.60 -1.84 9.73
CA GLY A 53 24.63 -2.97 10.66
C GLY A 53 25.74 -2.88 11.72
N ALA A 54 26.45 -1.75 11.86
CA ALA A 54 27.41 -1.52 12.93
C ALA A 54 27.39 -0.07 13.44
N PHE A 55 27.74 0.14 14.71
CA PHE A 55 27.88 1.44 15.36
C PHE A 55 29.32 1.71 15.80
N LEU A 56 29.71 2.99 15.82
CA LEU A 56 31.07 3.41 16.14
C LEU A 56 31.25 3.58 17.66
N THR A 57 32.18 2.83 18.25
CA THR A 57 32.58 2.97 19.65
C THR A 57 34.10 3.03 19.75
N GLY A 58 34.65 4.15 20.25
CA GLY A 58 36.10 4.30 20.43
C GLY A 58 36.93 4.15 19.14
N GLY A 59 36.38 4.52 17.98
CA GLY A 59 37.04 4.36 16.67
C GLY A 59 36.95 2.95 16.08
N GLN A 60 36.26 2.01 16.73
CA GLN A 60 36.00 0.67 16.24
C GLN A 60 34.52 0.46 15.92
N CYS A 61 34.24 -0.41 14.95
CA CYS A 61 32.88 -0.74 14.56
C CYS A 61 32.41 -2.00 15.26
N THR A 62 31.34 -1.88 16.04
CA THR A 62 30.68 -2.99 16.71
C THR A 62 29.37 -3.29 16.00
N VAL A 63 29.10 -4.57 15.73
CA VAL A 63 27.90 -5.00 15.01
C VAL A 63 26.64 -4.67 15.84
N CYS A 64 25.59 -4.22 15.17
CA CYS A 64 24.28 -3.99 15.77
C CYS A 64 23.65 -5.29 16.27
N GLY A 65 22.59 -5.15 17.09
CA GLY A 65 21.76 -6.28 17.50
C GLY A 65 21.07 -6.97 16.31
N VAL A 66 20.50 -8.14 16.57
CA VAL A 66 19.78 -8.95 15.56
C VAL A 66 18.70 -8.11 14.87
N ASP A 67 18.56 -8.32 13.55
CA ASP A 67 17.55 -7.68 12.71
C ASP A 67 17.63 -6.14 12.65
N CYS A 68 18.69 -5.53 13.16
CA CYS A 68 18.89 -4.09 13.20
C CYS A 68 19.85 -3.57 12.10
N LEU A 69 19.42 -2.55 11.35
CA LEU A 69 20.19 -1.94 10.26
C LEU A 69 21.00 -0.74 10.73
N VAL A 70 20.41 0.14 11.55
CA VAL A 70 21.08 1.28 12.17
C VAL A 70 20.81 1.23 13.66
N CYS A 71 21.87 1.31 14.47
CA CYS A 71 21.77 1.23 15.93
C CYS A 71 22.63 2.31 16.60
N ALA A 72 22.18 2.76 17.77
CA ALA A 72 22.97 3.60 18.67
C ALA A 72 23.92 2.74 19.54
N SER A 73 23.52 1.50 19.82
CA SER A 73 24.31 0.51 20.55
C SER A 73 23.92 -0.91 20.16
N ALA A 74 24.61 -1.93 20.70
CA ALA A 74 24.29 -3.32 20.45
C ALA A 74 22.85 -3.72 20.86
N THR A 75 22.20 -2.97 21.75
CA THR A 75 20.84 -3.23 22.24
C THR A 75 19.82 -2.16 21.84
N GLU A 76 20.25 -1.02 21.30
CA GLU A 76 19.37 0.09 20.93
C GLU A 76 19.36 0.29 19.42
N CYS A 77 18.35 -0.27 18.76
CA CYS A 77 18.12 -0.12 17.34
C CYS A 77 17.36 1.18 17.01
N GLU A 78 17.73 1.81 15.91
CA GLU A 78 17.07 2.99 15.35
C GLU A 78 16.24 2.64 14.11
N THR A 79 16.74 1.74 13.26
CA THR A 79 16.01 1.23 12.09
C THR A 79 16.26 -0.25 11.90
N CYS A 80 15.20 -0.99 11.59
CA CYS A 80 15.27 -2.42 11.39
C CYS A 80 15.61 -2.78 9.94
N THR A 81 16.10 -4.00 9.75
CA THR A 81 16.25 -4.61 8.43
C THR A 81 14.90 -4.76 7.71
N ALA A 82 14.93 -4.89 6.39
CA ALA A 82 13.71 -4.95 5.58
C ALA A 82 12.78 -6.08 6.03
N GLY A 83 11.49 -5.76 6.21
CA GLY A 83 10.47 -6.71 6.69
C GLY A 83 10.35 -6.82 8.21
N LYS A 84 11.21 -6.12 8.97
CA LYS A 84 11.18 -6.06 10.43
C LYS A 84 10.64 -4.73 10.92
N TYR A 85 10.16 -4.71 12.16
CA TYR A 85 9.45 -3.60 12.77
C TYR A 85 10.08 -3.19 14.09
N LEU A 86 10.36 -1.89 14.22
CA LEU A 86 10.94 -1.33 15.44
C LEU A 86 9.88 -1.17 16.52
N LYS A 87 10.15 -1.72 17.71
CA LYS A 87 9.36 -1.49 18.93
C LYS A 87 9.81 -0.23 19.67
N ALA A 88 8.96 0.24 20.59
CA ALA A 88 9.29 1.37 21.46
C ALA A 88 10.52 1.13 22.34
N ASP A 89 10.81 -0.14 22.69
CA ASP A 89 11.98 -0.57 23.45
C ASP A 89 13.27 -0.66 22.63
N LYS A 90 13.27 -0.14 21.39
CA LYS A 90 14.42 -0.13 20.46
C LYS A 90 14.87 -1.51 19.98
N THR A 91 14.02 -2.53 20.05
CA THR A 91 14.31 -3.84 19.45
C THR A 91 13.47 -4.09 18.20
N CYS A 92 14.01 -4.91 17.29
CA CYS A 92 13.36 -5.27 16.03
C CYS A 92 12.65 -6.62 16.15
N VAL A 93 11.47 -6.72 15.54
CA VAL A 93 10.65 -7.95 15.52
C VAL A 93 9.99 -8.15 14.17
N ASP A 94 9.56 -9.38 13.88
CA ASP A 94 8.63 -9.64 12.79
C ASP A 94 7.24 -9.05 13.08
N ALA A 95 6.37 -8.99 12.07
CA ALA A 95 5.03 -8.41 12.21
C ALA A 95 4.21 -9.01 13.38
N ALA A 96 4.35 -10.32 13.62
CA ALA A 96 3.69 -11.01 14.73
C ALA A 96 4.23 -10.62 16.13
N GLY A 97 5.41 -10.01 16.20
CA GLY A 97 6.02 -9.55 17.43
C GLY A 97 5.57 -8.16 17.88
N CYS A 98 4.78 -7.44 17.07
CA CYS A 98 4.08 -6.25 17.53
C CYS A 98 2.95 -6.68 18.47
N LEU A 99 3.18 -6.55 19.78
CA LEU A 99 2.30 -7.02 20.85
C LEU A 99 0.92 -6.32 20.83
N SER A 100 -0.01 -6.87 21.62
CA SER A 100 -1.38 -6.36 21.79
C SER A 100 -1.43 -4.87 22.11
N GLY A 101 -2.26 -4.14 21.37
CA GLY A 101 -2.34 -2.68 21.40
C GLY A 101 -1.46 -1.98 20.36
N THR A 102 -0.65 -2.74 19.61
CA THR A 102 0.14 -2.24 18.48
C THR A 102 -0.09 -3.07 17.21
N TYR A 103 0.31 -2.52 16.07
CA TYR A 103 0.33 -3.19 14.77
C TYR A 103 1.62 -2.89 14.02
N ALA A 104 2.02 -3.80 13.15
CA ALA A 104 3.15 -3.62 12.25
C ALA A 104 2.75 -2.66 11.12
N ASP A 105 3.37 -1.49 11.05
CA ASP A 105 3.12 -0.49 10.00
C ASP A 105 4.22 -0.58 8.93
N PRO A 106 3.93 -1.11 7.72
CA PRO A 106 4.91 -1.25 6.64
C PRO A 106 5.39 0.10 6.08
N ALA A 107 4.62 1.17 6.25
CA ALA A 107 4.96 2.47 5.67
C ALA A 107 6.14 3.14 6.40
N ASN A 108 6.36 2.81 7.66
CA ASN A 108 7.44 3.36 8.48
C ASN A 108 8.35 2.28 9.10
N GLY A 109 8.02 0.99 8.98
CA GLY A 109 8.82 -0.10 9.56
C GLY A 109 8.81 -0.12 11.08
N GLN A 110 7.69 0.24 11.72
CA GLN A 110 7.59 0.30 13.19
C GLN A 110 6.33 -0.38 13.71
N CYS A 111 6.36 -0.86 14.96
CA CYS A 111 5.16 -1.23 15.68
C CYS A 111 4.47 0.06 16.20
N LYS A 112 3.32 0.40 15.64
CA LYS A 112 2.54 1.58 16.03
C LYS A 112 1.37 1.22 16.92
N ALA A 113 1.04 2.09 17.86
CA ALA A 113 -0.13 1.93 18.72
C ALA A 113 -1.44 2.01 17.91
N CYS A 114 -2.48 1.30 18.39
CA CYS A 114 -3.83 1.33 17.83
C CYS A 114 -4.61 2.64 18.10
N SER A 115 -3.94 3.67 18.61
CA SER A 115 -4.54 4.94 19.06
C SER A 115 -5.17 5.79 17.95
N GLY A 116 -5.09 5.36 16.68
CA GLY A 116 -5.83 5.98 15.57
C GLY A 116 -7.35 5.75 15.64
N THR A 117 -7.84 4.86 16.50
CA THR A 117 -9.27 4.62 16.73
C THR A 117 -9.56 4.64 18.22
N THR A 118 -10.40 5.58 18.66
CA THR A 118 -10.85 5.67 20.06
C THR A 118 -11.47 4.35 20.50
N ASP A 119 -11.14 3.91 21.72
CA ASP A 119 -11.58 2.65 22.33
C ASP A 119 -11.16 1.37 21.60
N CYS A 120 -10.21 1.45 20.66
CA CYS A 120 -9.67 0.27 20.00
C CYS A 120 -8.67 -0.48 20.90
N ALA A 121 -8.94 -1.76 21.15
CA ALA A 121 -8.08 -2.62 21.97
C ALA A 121 -6.99 -3.31 21.14
N THR A 122 -7.36 -3.83 19.97
CA THR A 122 -6.42 -4.46 19.04
C THR A 122 -6.68 -3.98 17.62
N CYS A 123 -5.63 -3.89 16.82
CA CYS A 123 -5.72 -3.45 15.45
C CYS A 123 -4.72 -4.19 14.56
N ALA A 124 -4.96 -4.17 13.26
CA ALA A 124 -4.11 -4.76 12.24
C ALA A 124 -3.97 -3.81 11.06
N TYR A 125 -2.82 -3.82 10.38
CA TYR A 125 -2.67 -3.06 9.15
C TYR A 125 -3.53 -3.68 8.04
N ASN A 126 -4.28 -2.85 7.34
CA ASN A 126 -4.99 -3.26 6.13
C ASN A 126 -4.32 -2.62 4.91
N ALA A 127 -3.65 -3.45 4.11
CA ALA A 127 -2.96 -3.04 2.90
C ALA A 127 -3.89 -2.51 1.81
N THR A 128 -5.16 -2.93 1.80
CA THR A 128 -6.17 -2.47 0.83
C THR A 128 -6.48 -0.99 1.01
N ILE A 129 -6.51 -0.50 2.25
CA ILE A 129 -6.81 0.90 2.59
C ILE A 129 -5.57 1.69 2.99
N GLY A 130 -4.42 1.03 3.11
CA GLY A 130 -3.14 1.63 3.53
C GLY A 130 -3.13 2.15 4.97
N LYS A 131 -4.02 1.65 5.84
CA LYS A 131 -4.26 2.17 7.20
C LYS A 131 -4.56 1.04 8.20
N PRO A 132 -4.36 1.25 9.51
CA PRO A 132 -4.80 0.28 10.52
C PRO A 132 -6.32 0.17 10.59
N GLN A 133 -6.80 -1.04 10.81
CA GLN A 133 -8.17 -1.38 11.16
C GLN A 133 -8.22 -1.92 12.58
N CYS A 134 -9.20 -1.46 13.34
CA CYS A 134 -9.52 -2.01 14.64
C CYS A 134 -10.16 -3.38 14.51
N THR A 135 -9.60 -4.38 15.18
CA THR A 135 -10.09 -5.76 15.19
C THR A 135 -10.86 -6.11 16.46
N SER A 136 -10.67 -5.36 17.55
CA SER A 136 -11.48 -5.45 18.76
C SER A 136 -11.51 -4.13 19.52
N CYS A 137 -12.59 -3.87 20.24
CA CYS A 137 -12.79 -2.66 21.02
C CYS A 137 -12.87 -2.97 22.52
N THR A 138 -12.48 -2.03 23.36
CA THR A 138 -12.59 -2.13 24.82
C THR A 138 -14.03 -1.85 25.24
N GLY A 139 -14.79 -2.90 25.56
CA GLY A 139 -16.18 -2.78 26.04
C GLY A 139 -17.20 -2.29 24.98
N LYS A 140 -16.77 -2.17 23.72
CA LYS A 140 -17.57 -1.71 22.58
C LYS A 140 -17.49 -2.72 21.43
N MET A 141 -18.17 -2.40 20.33
CA MET A 141 -18.27 -3.26 19.15
C MET A 141 -17.58 -2.60 17.97
N VAL A 142 -16.88 -3.39 17.15
CA VAL A 142 -16.27 -2.90 15.92
C VAL A 142 -17.38 -2.67 14.89
N LYS A 143 -17.39 -1.47 14.30
CA LYS A 143 -18.23 -1.08 13.17
C LYS A 143 -17.33 -0.74 11.98
N THR A 144 -17.46 -1.51 10.90
CA THR A 144 -16.60 -1.42 9.72
C THR A 144 -17.37 -0.79 8.57
N ALA A 145 -16.98 0.41 8.17
CA ALA A 145 -17.58 1.06 7.01
C ALA A 145 -17.24 0.31 5.71
N VAL A 146 -18.01 0.59 4.66
CA VAL A 146 -17.85 -0.02 3.33
C VAL A 146 -16.49 0.27 2.69
N ASP A 147 -15.82 1.34 3.11
CA ASP A 147 -14.48 1.71 2.68
C ASP A 147 -13.37 1.00 3.48
N GLY A 148 -13.73 0.10 4.39
CA GLY A 148 -12.83 -0.62 5.27
C GLY A 148 -12.40 0.16 6.51
N THR A 149 -12.81 1.41 6.72
CA THR A 149 -12.48 2.12 7.97
C THR A 149 -13.28 1.54 9.15
N THR A 150 -12.67 1.53 10.34
CA THR A 150 -13.28 0.95 11.54
C THR A 150 -13.49 1.97 12.65
N THR A 151 -14.59 1.84 13.37
CA THR A 151 -14.90 2.63 14.57
C THR A 151 -15.37 1.71 15.69
N CYS A 152 -15.21 2.14 16.94
CA CYS A 152 -15.74 1.44 18.11
C CYS A 152 -17.03 2.12 18.58
N VAL A 153 -18.12 1.37 18.61
CA VAL A 153 -19.45 1.90 18.94
C VAL A 153 -20.14 1.06 20.01
N ASP A 154 -21.01 1.71 20.80
CA ASP A 154 -21.96 1.04 21.67
C ASP A 154 -23.14 0.46 20.86
N LYS A 155 -24.01 -0.30 21.53
CA LYS A 155 -25.21 -0.92 20.93
C LYS A 155 -26.04 0.06 20.08
N ALA A 156 -26.25 1.27 20.57
CA ALA A 156 -27.02 2.31 19.89
C ALA A 156 -26.36 2.83 18.59
N GLY A 157 -25.04 2.68 18.46
CA GLY A 157 -24.29 3.06 17.26
C GLY A 157 -24.42 2.08 16.09
N CYS A 158 -24.98 0.89 16.32
CA CYS A 158 -25.26 -0.14 15.31
C CYS A 158 -26.59 0.12 14.61
N THR A 159 -26.68 1.28 13.96
CA THR A 159 -27.84 1.73 13.18
C THR A 159 -27.38 2.41 11.88
N GLY A 160 -28.32 2.61 10.96
CA GLY A 160 -28.09 3.22 9.66
C GLY A 160 -27.47 2.22 8.69
N THR A 161 -26.14 2.18 8.59
CA THR A 161 -25.40 1.28 7.67
C THR A 161 -25.12 -0.10 8.26
N HIS A 162 -25.42 -0.28 9.54
CA HIS A 162 -25.23 -1.51 10.28
C HIS A 162 -26.46 -1.76 11.15
N PHE A 163 -26.58 -2.97 11.66
CA PHE A 163 -27.57 -3.35 12.65
C PHE A 163 -26.93 -4.18 13.77
N LEU A 164 -27.54 -4.13 14.94
CA LEU A 164 -27.10 -4.91 16.09
C LEU A 164 -27.48 -6.38 15.92
N SER A 165 -26.53 -7.31 16.09
CA SER A 165 -26.81 -8.75 16.08
C SER A 165 -27.79 -9.14 17.19
N LYS A 166 -28.54 -10.23 17.00
CA LYS A 166 -29.28 -10.89 18.07
C LYS A 166 -28.31 -11.28 19.20
N GLY A 167 -28.62 -10.88 20.43
CA GLY A 167 -27.75 -11.05 21.59
C GLY A 167 -26.74 -9.92 21.82
N ASP A 168 -26.83 -8.83 21.04
CA ASP A 168 -26.10 -7.57 21.23
C ASP A 168 -24.55 -7.66 21.21
N GLY A 169 -23.99 -8.67 20.53
CA GLY A 169 -22.54 -8.91 20.51
C GLY A 169 -21.78 -8.36 19.28
N LYS A 170 -22.45 -8.17 18.14
CA LYS A 170 -21.81 -7.74 16.87
C LYS A 170 -22.56 -6.62 16.15
N CYS A 171 -21.81 -5.71 15.53
CA CYS A 171 -22.33 -4.64 14.69
C CYS A 171 -22.21 -5.11 13.24
N ILE A 172 -23.32 -5.59 12.67
CA ILE A 172 -23.30 -6.29 11.37
C ILE A 172 -23.62 -5.29 10.27
N PRO A 173 -22.85 -5.22 9.17
CA PRO A 173 -23.18 -4.39 8.01
C PRO A 173 -24.54 -4.78 7.42
N CYS A 174 -25.36 -3.82 7.00
CA CYS A 174 -26.69 -4.11 6.46
C CYS A 174 -26.68 -5.03 5.23
N SER A 175 -25.59 -5.04 4.45
CA SER A 175 -25.41 -5.89 3.28
C SER A 175 -24.88 -7.29 3.59
N ASP A 176 -24.47 -7.56 4.83
CA ASP A 176 -23.86 -8.81 5.23
C ASP A 176 -24.93 -9.87 5.52
N ALA A 177 -25.09 -10.80 4.58
CA ALA A 177 -25.99 -11.94 4.69
C ALA A 177 -25.25 -13.25 4.98
N SER A 178 -24.00 -13.19 5.45
CA SER A 178 -23.20 -14.40 5.71
C SER A 178 -23.67 -15.20 6.93
N ASP A 179 -24.29 -14.56 7.91
CA ASP A 179 -24.93 -15.22 9.05
C ASP A 179 -26.41 -15.44 8.78
N GLU A 180 -26.80 -16.68 8.49
CA GLU A 180 -28.20 -17.07 8.21
C GLU A 180 -29.07 -17.21 9.47
N THR A 181 -28.53 -16.92 10.66
CA THR A 181 -29.30 -16.94 11.91
C THR A 181 -30.32 -15.81 11.92
N ALA A 182 -31.58 -16.14 12.20
CA ALA A 182 -32.64 -15.15 12.35
C ALA A 182 -32.29 -14.07 13.39
N GLY A 183 -32.31 -12.82 12.96
CA GLY A 183 -31.87 -11.62 13.68
C GLY A 183 -30.44 -11.18 13.35
N ASN A 184 -29.66 -11.96 12.61
CA ASN A 184 -28.27 -11.66 12.23
C ASN A 184 -28.05 -11.56 10.72
N THR A 185 -29.04 -11.93 9.91
CA THR A 185 -28.92 -11.94 8.45
C THR A 185 -29.26 -10.57 7.88
N GLY A 186 -28.29 -9.89 7.28
CA GLY A 186 -28.51 -8.67 6.50
C GLY A 186 -29.22 -8.96 5.17
N VAL A 187 -29.39 -7.90 4.37
CA VAL A 187 -30.02 -7.96 3.04
C VAL A 187 -28.94 -7.71 2.00
N PRO A 188 -28.60 -8.66 1.12
CA PRO A 188 -27.58 -8.46 0.10
C PRO A 188 -27.79 -7.16 -0.68
N GLY A 189 -26.72 -6.39 -0.90
CA GLY A 189 -26.81 -5.11 -1.59
C GLY A 189 -27.43 -3.96 -0.80
N CYS A 190 -27.78 -4.16 0.48
CA CYS A 190 -28.39 -3.11 1.30
C CYS A 190 -27.36 -2.13 1.90
N LYS A 191 -27.55 -0.83 1.68
CA LYS A 191 -26.71 0.25 2.22
C LYS A 191 -27.14 0.67 3.61
N THR A 192 -28.45 0.85 3.80
CA THR A 192 -29.02 1.24 5.10
C THR A 192 -30.19 0.37 5.44
N CYS A 193 -30.30 0.02 6.72
CA CYS A 193 -31.33 -0.87 7.22
C CYS A 193 -31.75 -0.48 8.64
N ALA A 194 -32.94 -0.91 9.02
CA ALA A 194 -33.48 -0.74 10.37
C ALA A 194 -33.90 -2.11 10.91
N LYS A 195 -33.49 -2.41 12.13
CA LYS A 195 -33.87 -3.65 12.83
C LYS A 195 -34.82 -3.34 13.97
N SER A 196 -35.86 -4.17 14.10
CA SER A 196 -36.82 -4.08 15.21
C SER A 196 -36.95 -5.43 15.90
N GLY A 197 -36.67 -5.45 17.20
CA GLY A 197 -36.72 -6.67 18.02
C GLY A 197 -35.72 -7.74 17.56
N SER A 198 -36.18 -8.99 17.50
CA SER A 198 -35.35 -10.16 17.18
C SER A 198 -35.35 -10.53 15.69
N ASN A 199 -36.02 -9.76 14.84
CA ASN A 199 -36.14 -10.05 13.41
C ASN A 199 -34.90 -9.61 12.64
N ASN A 200 -34.75 -10.10 11.41
CA ASN A 200 -33.77 -9.57 10.47
C ASN A 200 -34.04 -8.08 10.19
N PRO A 201 -33.01 -7.27 9.90
CA PRO A 201 -33.18 -5.89 9.50
C PRO A 201 -34.00 -5.77 8.21
N THR A 202 -34.82 -4.73 8.13
CA THR A 202 -35.48 -4.30 6.91
C THR A 202 -34.60 -3.29 6.20
N CYS A 203 -34.28 -3.53 4.93
CA CYS A 203 -33.52 -2.58 4.12
C CYS A 203 -34.34 -1.31 3.83
N SER A 204 -33.69 -0.16 3.78
CA SER A 204 -34.30 1.14 3.44
C SER A 204 -33.67 1.80 2.22
N ALA A 205 -32.38 1.53 1.95
CA ALA A 205 -31.70 1.99 0.74
C ALA A 205 -30.66 0.96 0.27
N CYS A 206 -30.49 0.84 -1.05
CA CYS A 206 -29.52 -0.05 -1.66
C CYS A 206 -28.16 0.62 -1.85
N LEU A 207 -27.12 -0.21 -1.93
CA LEU A 207 -25.77 0.19 -2.30
C LEU A 207 -25.73 0.65 -3.77
N GLU A 208 -24.69 1.39 -4.13
CA GLU A 208 -24.44 1.72 -5.53
C GLU A 208 -24.25 0.44 -6.36
N GLY A 209 -24.79 0.43 -7.57
CA GLY A 209 -24.87 -0.75 -8.42
C GLY A 209 -26.00 -1.72 -8.04
N TYR A 210 -26.94 -1.32 -7.17
CA TYR A 210 -28.14 -2.09 -6.87
C TYR A 210 -29.40 -1.25 -7.06
N ILE A 211 -30.48 -1.88 -7.54
CA ILE A 211 -31.80 -1.29 -7.68
C ILE A 211 -32.74 -1.74 -6.57
N LYS A 212 -33.47 -0.79 -6.01
CA LYS A 212 -34.52 -1.01 -5.01
C LYS A 212 -35.72 -1.71 -5.66
N GLN A 213 -36.15 -2.83 -5.10
CA GLN A 213 -37.42 -3.48 -5.44
C GLN A 213 -38.33 -3.59 -4.22
N GLY A 214 -39.60 -3.21 -4.39
CA GLY A 214 -40.61 -3.19 -3.35
C GLY A 214 -40.54 -1.96 -2.44
N ASP A 215 -41.69 -1.59 -1.86
CA ASP A 215 -41.81 -0.43 -0.96
C ASP A 215 -41.88 -0.79 0.53
N GLY A 216 -42.15 -2.07 0.87
CA GLY A 216 -42.17 -2.58 2.24
C GLY A 216 -40.92 -3.41 2.60
N SER A 217 -40.78 -4.57 1.96
CA SER A 217 -39.57 -5.40 2.06
C SER A 217 -38.63 -5.04 0.92
N VAL A 218 -37.79 -4.02 1.15
CA VAL A 218 -36.83 -3.59 0.14
C VAL A 218 -35.84 -4.71 -0.12
N THR A 219 -35.83 -5.19 -1.35
CA THR A 219 -34.78 -6.05 -1.89
C THR A 219 -33.89 -5.24 -2.80
N CYS A 220 -32.60 -5.56 -2.82
CA CYS A 220 -31.61 -4.85 -3.61
C CYS A 220 -31.05 -5.82 -4.65
N ASN A 221 -31.48 -5.65 -5.89
CA ASN A 221 -31.02 -6.49 -6.99
C ASN A 221 -29.82 -5.83 -7.66
N PRO A 222 -28.77 -6.57 -8.02
CA PRO A 222 -27.62 -5.99 -8.68
C PRO A 222 -28.03 -5.44 -10.06
N CYS A 223 -27.52 -4.26 -10.37
CA CYS A 223 -27.48 -3.77 -11.73
C CYS A 223 -26.55 -4.63 -12.59
N GLY A 224 -26.66 -4.50 -13.91
CA GLY A 224 -25.74 -5.13 -14.83
C GLY A 224 -24.28 -4.72 -14.61
N ALA A 225 -23.37 -5.46 -15.23
CA ALA A 225 -21.93 -5.24 -15.14
C ALA A 225 -21.58 -3.78 -15.40
N ASN A 226 -20.73 -3.21 -14.54
CA ASN A 226 -20.22 -1.83 -14.63
C ASN A 226 -21.27 -0.70 -14.51
N CYS A 227 -22.56 -1.00 -14.34
CA CYS A 227 -23.55 0.01 -14.00
C CYS A 227 -23.35 0.53 -12.57
N ALA A 228 -23.38 1.85 -12.38
CA ALA A 228 -23.52 2.47 -11.05
C ALA A 228 -25.00 2.63 -10.66
N THR A 229 -25.86 2.94 -11.63
CA THR A 229 -27.32 2.93 -11.47
C THR A 229 -27.95 2.28 -12.70
N CYS A 230 -29.14 1.68 -12.53
CA CYS A 230 -29.87 1.02 -13.59
C CYS A 230 -31.38 1.20 -13.40
N THR A 231 -32.15 1.07 -14.48
CA THR A 231 -33.61 1.09 -14.43
C THR A 231 -34.20 -0.28 -14.07
N GLN A 232 -33.48 -1.35 -14.41
CA GLN A 232 -33.81 -2.75 -14.14
C GLN A 232 -32.51 -3.57 -14.08
N ALA A 233 -32.61 -4.82 -13.64
CA ALA A 233 -31.51 -5.77 -13.78
C ALA A 233 -31.17 -6.01 -15.27
N GLY A 234 -29.89 -6.18 -15.58
CA GLY A 234 -29.38 -6.40 -16.93
C GLY A 234 -28.33 -5.37 -17.35
N ASP A 235 -27.42 -5.80 -18.23
CA ASP A 235 -26.25 -5.03 -18.66
C ASP A 235 -26.60 -3.85 -19.57
N ASP A 236 -27.73 -3.93 -20.28
CA ASP A 236 -28.23 -2.92 -21.24
C ASP A 236 -29.25 -1.95 -20.62
N LYS A 237 -29.33 -1.96 -19.28
CA LYS A 237 -30.27 -1.15 -18.48
C LYS A 237 -29.56 -0.13 -17.59
N CYS A 238 -28.26 0.14 -17.82
CA CYS A 238 -27.53 1.15 -17.06
C CYS A 238 -28.08 2.56 -17.36
N LEU A 239 -28.17 3.37 -16.32
CA LEU A 239 -28.46 4.81 -16.39
C LEU A 239 -27.19 5.63 -16.11
N THR A 240 -26.31 5.14 -15.23
CA THR A 240 -24.97 5.68 -15.01
C THR A 240 -23.97 4.55 -14.86
N CYS A 241 -22.70 4.84 -15.12
CA CYS A 241 -21.61 3.87 -15.05
C CYS A 241 -20.74 4.08 -13.81
N LYS A 242 -20.10 3.01 -13.34
CA LYS A 242 -19.09 3.07 -12.28
C LYS A 242 -17.89 3.92 -12.75
N PRO A 243 -17.10 4.50 -11.82
CA PRO A 243 -15.88 5.22 -12.19
C PRO A 243 -14.96 4.38 -13.08
N GLY A 244 -14.43 4.99 -14.14
CA GLY A 244 -13.61 4.30 -15.15
C GLY A 244 -14.40 3.62 -16.27
N TYR A 245 -15.71 3.84 -16.33
CA TYR A 245 -16.59 3.36 -17.40
C TYR A 245 -17.44 4.51 -17.96
N PHE A 246 -17.77 4.43 -19.23
CA PHE A 246 -18.66 5.38 -19.91
C PHE A 246 -19.92 4.69 -20.41
N LEU A 247 -21.01 5.45 -20.44
CA LEU A 247 -22.31 4.96 -20.88
C LEU A 247 -22.44 5.09 -22.40
N LYS A 248 -22.69 3.96 -23.07
CA LYS A 248 -23.12 3.93 -24.46
C LYS A 248 -24.63 3.72 -24.50
N THR A 249 -25.38 4.78 -24.81
CA THR A 249 -26.84 4.74 -24.92
C THR A 249 -27.27 4.40 -26.35
N SER A 250 -28.34 3.61 -26.48
CA SER A 250 -29.00 3.40 -27.77
C SER A 250 -30.40 4.01 -27.81
N SER A 251 -31.10 4.13 -26.67
CA SER A 251 -32.42 4.79 -26.52
C SER A 251 -32.84 4.87 -25.04
N GLY A 252 -32.22 5.76 -24.25
CA GLY A 252 -32.57 5.98 -22.83
C GLY A 252 -31.77 5.14 -21.82
N SER A 253 -31.77 3.81 -21.94
CA SER A 253 -30.83 2.94 -21.21
C SER A 253 -29.67 2.47 -22.08
N GLY A 254 -28.54 2.15 -21.46
CA GLY A 254 -27.32 1.79 -22.17
C GLY A 254 -26.46 0.75 -21.46
N GLN A 255 -25.33 0.44 -22.08
CA GLN A 255 -24.29 -0.44 -21.53
C GLN A 255 -23.08 0.38 -21.11
N CYS A 256 -22.38 -0.07 -20.05
CA CYS A 256 -21.19 0.59 -19.53
C CYS A 256 -19.92 -0.12 -19.99
N PHE A 257 -19.08 0.59 -20.75
CA PHE A 257 -17.80 0.09 -21.27
C PHE A 257 -16.63 0.77 -20.57
N ALA A 258 -15.51 0.06 -20.42
CA ALA A 258 -14.33 0.61 -19.78
C ALA A 258 -13.78 1.81 -20.59
N CYS A 259 -13.29 2.83 -19.91
CA CYS A 259 -12.78 4.04 -20.56
C CYS A 259 -11.64 3.76 -21.56
N ASP A 260 -10.90 2.67 -21.42
CA ASP A 260 -9.84 2.26 -22.34
C ASP A 260 -10.22 1.16 -23.34
N ASP A 261 -11.51 0.81 -23.42
CA ASP A 261 -12.00 -0.17 -24.37
C ASP A 261 -12.09 0.41 -25.79
N THR A 262 -10.99 0.33 -26.53
CA THR A 262 -10.88 0.84 -27.91
C THR A 262 -11.85 0.16 -28.87
N LYS A 263 -12.32 -1.07 -28.60
CA LYS A 263 -13.34 -1.74 -29.42
C LYS A 263 -14.70 -1.07 -29.29
N ASN A 264 -14.94 -0.37 -28.18
CA ASN A 264 -16.17 0.34 -27.90
C ASN A 264 -16.04 1.87 -27.98
N GLN A 265 -14.97 2.38 -28.60
CA GLN A 265 -14.63 3.80 -28.75
C GLN A 265 -14.09 4.46 -27.47
N GLY A 266 -13.60 3.67 -26.52
CA GLY A 266 -12.79 4.16 -25.41
C GLY A 266 -11.44 4.71 -25.86
N VAL A 267 -10.77 5.44 -24.97
CA VAL A 267 -9.46 6.06 -25.16
C VAL A 267 -8.38 5.16 -24.55
N GLU A 268 -7.49 4.63 -25.37
CA GLU A 268 -6.38 3.78 -24.90
C GLU A 268 -5.62 4.43 -23.74
N GLY A 269 -5.32 3.66 -22.70
CA GLY A 269 -4.58 4.14 -21.54
C GLY A 269 -5.38 5.04 -20.59
N CYS A 270 -6.69 5.18 -20.81
CA CYS A 270 -7.54 6.01 -19.96
C CYS A 270 -8.04 5.27 -18.71
N ALA A 271 -7.88 5.88 -17.53
CA ALA A 271 -8.40 5.36 -16.27
C ALA A 271 -9.79 5.92 -15.92
N GLN A 272 -10.05 7.18 -16.26
CA GLN A 272 -11.34 7.85 -16.04
C GLN A 272 -11.67 8.72 -17.23
N CYS A 273 -12.94 8.75 -17.62
CA CYS A 273 -13.42 9.48 -18.78
C CYS A 273 -14.83 10.03 -18.52
N ASN A 274 -15.24 11.01 -19.33
CA ASN A 274 -16.60 11.54 -19.32
C ASN A 274 -17.56 10.61 -20.05
N ASN A 275 -18.87 10.75 -19.77
CA ASN A 275 -19.91 10.02 -20.51
C ASN A 275 -20.08 10.57 -21.93
N GLY A 276 -20.48 9.69 -22.85
CA GLY A 276 -20.79 10.04 -24.24
C GLY A 276 -20.56 8.87 -25.19
N ALA A 277 -21.05 8.99 -26.42
CA ALA A 277 -20.78 8.00 -27.47
C ALA A 277 -19.28 7.87 -27.79
N THR A 278 -18.54 8.97 -27.62
CA THR A 278 -17.08 9.08 -27.71
C THR A 278 -16.58 9.77 -26.43
N PRO A 279 -16.22 9.01 -25.39
CA PRO A 279 -15.83 9.57 -24.11
C PRO A 279 -14.49 10.32 -24.20
N THR A 280 -14.39 11.49 -23.59
CA THR A 280 -13.12 12.19 -23.42
C THR A 280 -12.44 11.69 -22.16
N CYS A 281 -11.17 11.32 -22.24
CA CYS A 281 -10.42 10.93 -21.05
C CYS A 281 -10.23 12.13 -20.11
N THR A 282 -10.18 11.88 -18.80
CA THR A 282 -9.98 12.89 -17.75
C THR A 282 -8.87 12.50 -16.78
N LYS A 283 -8.47 11.23 -16.77
CA LYS A 283 -7.34 10.73 -16.01
C LYS A 283 -6.73 9.54 -16.71
N CYS A 284 -5.42 9.57 -16.95
CA CYS A 284 -4.69 8.45 -17.52
C CYS A 284 -4.42 7.34 -16.47
N LYS A 285 -4.26 6.11 -16.94
CA LYS A 285 -3.76 4.98 -16.12
C LYS A 285 -2.34 5.26 -15.66
N PRO A 286 -1.85 4.58 -14.61
CA PRO A 286 -0.42 4.53 -14.35
C PRO A 286 0.33 4.23 -15.65
N ASN A 287 1.44 4.93 -15.89
CA ASN A 287 2.34 4.72 -17.04
C ASN A 287 1.80 5.32 -18.34
N TYR A 288 0.89 6.28 -18.22
CA TYR A 288 0.44 7.11 -19.32
C TYR A 288 0.52 8.58 -18.89
N ARG A 289 0.95 9.46 -19.80
CA ARG A 289 0.93 10.91 -19.60
C ARG A 289 -0.19 11.54 -20.41
N GLU A 290 -0.78 12.58 -19.83
CA GLU A 290 -1.78 13.40 -20.49
C GLU A 290 -1.14 14.16 -21.65
N ASN A 291 -1.76 14.09 -22.82
CA ASN A 291 -1.42 14.91 -23.96
C ASN A 291 -2.56 15.90 -24.21
N SER A 292 -2.27 17.19 -24.03
CA SER A 292 -3.25 18.29 -24.17
C SER A 292 -3.24 18.94 -25.56
N ILE A 293 -2.53 18.38 -26.55
CA ILE A 293 -2.54 18.92 -27.91
C ILE A 293 -3.84 18.47 -28.62
N GLY A 294 -4.88 19.29 -28.54
CA GLY A 294 -6.12 19.18 -29.32
C GLY A 294 -7.24 18.38 -28.65
N THR A 295 -7.04 17.07 -28.44
CA THR A 295 -8.00 16.19 -27.74
C THR A 295 -7.28 15.49 -26.59
N PHE A 296 -7.89 15.51 -25.39
CA PHE A 296 -7.29 14.89 -24.20
C PHE A 296 -7.11 13.39 -24.47
N SER A 297 -5.85 12.98 -24.62
CA SER A 297 -5.44 11.61 -24.94
C SER A 297 -4.31 11.18 -24.01
N CYS A 298 -4.18 9.87 -23.82
CA CYS A 298 -3.18 9.29 -22.94
C CYS A 298 -2.08 8.64 -23.79
N THR A 299 -0.86 9.14 -23.68
CA THR A 299 0.29 8.53 -24.36
C THR A 299 1.04 7.65 -23.38
N LYS A 300 1.29 6.39 -23.76
CA LYS A 300 2.05 5.46 -22.94
C LYS A 300 3.45 6.03 -22.67
N VAL A 301 3.86 6.01 -21.42
CA VAL A 301 5.21 6.36 -20.98
C VAL A 301 5.78 5.19 -20.19
N CYS A 302 7.09 5.00 -20.29
CA CYS A 302 7.79 4.07 -19.40
C CYS A 302 7.81 4.69 -17.98
N GLU A 303 7.64 3.88 -16.93
CA GLU A 303 7.46 4.32 -15.53
C GLU A 303 8.51 5.32 -15.04
N ASP A 304 8.01 6.28 -14.25
CA ASP A 304 8.68 7.12 -13.23
C ASP A 304 10.21 7.27 -13.35
N ASP A 305 10.66 8.51 -13.59
CA ASP A 305 12.08 8.87 -13.57
C ASP A 305 12.78 8.42 -12.26
N SER A 306 12.04 8.32 -11.16
CA SER A 306 12.56 7.86 -9.86
C SER A 306 12.85 6.35 -9.82
N ALA A 307 12.00 5.53 -10.46
CA ALA A 307 12.15 4.08 -10.52
C ALA A 307 13.20 3.63 -11.57
N CYS A 308 13.49 4.50 -12.54
CA CYS A 308 14.45 4.28 -13.62
C CYS A 308 15.80 5.00 -13.40
N GLY A 309 16.10 5.46 -12.17
CA GLY A 309 17.39 6.11 -11.86
C GLY A 309 17.64 7.43 -12.62
N GLY A 310 16.58 8.11 -13.05
CA GLY A 310 16.63 9.41 -13.73
C GLY A 310 16.74 9.34 -15.25
N ILE A 311 16.62 8.16 -15.88
CA ILE A 311 16.73 8.03 -17.35
C ILE A 311 15.33 7.98 -17.97
N ALA A 312 14.78 9.16 -18.25
CA ALA A 312 13.59 9.31 -19.07
C ALA A 312 13.80 8.65 -20.46
N GLY A 313 12.87 7.79 -20.89
CA GLY A 313 12.84 7.22 -22.25
C GLY A 313 13.45 5.82 -22.42
N ALA A 314 13.84 5.13 -21.34
CA ALA A 314 14.54 3.85 -21.38
C ALA A 314 13.62 2.61 -21.59
N CYS A 315 12.61 2.67 -22.45
CA CYS A 315 11.91 1.45 -22.86
C CYS A 315 12.89 0.56 -23.65
N GLY A 316 13.44 -0.47 -23.00
CA GLY A 316 14.38 -1.44 -23.58
C GLY A 316 15.85 -1.33 -23.12
N ALA A 317 16.17 -0.55 -22.08
CA ALA A 317 17.54 -0.47 -21.57
C ALA A 317 17.93 -1.70 -20.72
N ILE A 318 19.16 -2.19 -20.93
CA ILE A 318 19.79 -3.24 -20.12
C ILE A 318 20.59 -2.55 -19.03
N VAL A 319 20.29 -2.85 -17.76
CA VAL A 319 21.12 -2.44 -16.63
C VAL A 319 22.03 -3.61 -16.26
N VAL A 320 23.34 -3.37 -16.29
CA VAL A 320 24.35 -4.34 -15.85
C VAL A 320 24.72 -4.01 -14.41
N GLY A 321 24.44 -4.93 -13.49
CA GLY A 321 24.84 -4.83 -12.09
C GLY A 321 26.36 -4.92 -11.93
N GLY A 322 26.88 -4.45 -10.80
CA GLY A 322 28.31 -4.54 -10.48
C GLY A 322 28.85 -5.97 -10.32
N ASP A 323 27.95 -6.96 -10.28
CA ASP A 323 28.22 -8.40 -10.33
C ASP A 323 28.18 -8.99 -11.75
N GLY A 324 27.98 -8.16 -12.78
CA GLY A 324 27.79 -8.58 -14.16
C GLY A 324 26.40 -9.13 -14.48
N SER A 325 25.45 -9.09 -13.53
CA SER A 325 24.07 -9.52 -13.78
C SER A 325 23.34 -8.53 -14.68
N MET A 326 22.70 -9.02 -15.75
CA MET A 326 21.88 -8.18 -16.63
C MET A 326 20.43 -8.20 -16.12
N LYS A 327 19.94 -7.04 -15.67
CA LYS A 327 18.53 -6.81 -15.38
C LYS A 327 17.93 -6.01 -16.53
N TYR A 328 16.95 -6.61 -17.20
CA TYR A 328 16.10 -5.90 -18.15
C TYR A 328 15.12 -5.06 -17.34
N HIS A 329 15.32 -3.74 -17.32
CA HIS A 329 14.26 -2.85 -16.83
C HIS A 329 13.15 -2.80 -17.89
N CYS A 330 11.95 -3.23 -17.49
CA CYS A 330 10.71 -3.18 -18.26
C CYS A 330 10.52 -4.26 -19.36
N SER A 331 10.52 -5.55 -18.99
CA SER A 331 10.11 -6.65 -19.89
C SER A 331 8.60 -6.72 -20.19
N GLN A 332 7.78 -5.82 -19.65
CA GLN A 332 6.31 -5.83 -19.83
C GLN A 332 5.80 -4.87 -20.93
N CYS A 333 6.67 -4.16 -21.65
CA CYS A 333 6.26 -3.43 -22.87
C CYS A 333 6.32 -4.27 -24.16
N ARG A 334 6.77 -5.52 -24.08
CA ARG A 334 6.77 -6.46 -25.20
C ARG A 334 6.02 -7.73 -24.81
N GLN A 335 4.71 -7.64 -24.64
CA GLN A 335 3.83 -8.77 -24.87
C GLN A 335 2.39 -8.31 -25.14
N GLN A 336 2.00 -8.56 -26.39
CA GLN A 336 0.70 -8.41 -27.06
C GLN A 336 0.37 -7.02 -27.59
#